data_AF-A0A5E4CP47-F1
#
_entry.id   AF-A0A5E4CP47-F1
#
_cell.length_a   1.000
_cell.length_b   1.000
_cell.length_c   1.000
_cell.angle_alpha   90.00
_cell.angle_beta   90.00
_cell.angle_gamma   90.00
#
_symmetry.space_group_name_H-M   'P 1'
#
loop_
_entity.id
_entity.type
_entity.pdbx_description
1 polymer ?
#
loop_
_entity_poly.entity_id
_entity_poly.type
_entity_poly.pdbx_seq_one_letter_code
_entity_poly.pdbx_strand_id
1 'polypeptide(L)'
;MLMVNLSPTKDRDILLHANNKAQSVELQKCKTPLPDQAFFVLHKESSDFVSFECKSNRGMYIGVKDNQLALVEGKNQTSDNIMFKLSLM
;
A
#
# COMPACT_ATOMS: atom_id res chain seq x y z
N MET A 1 2.98 15.65 -1.05
CA MET A 1 2.78 14.20 -0.85
C MET A 1 2.44 13.59 -2.18
N LEU A 2 3.20 12.58 -2.61
CA LEU A 2 2.88 11.81 -3.80
C LEU A 2 1.87 10.73 -3.42
N MET A 3 0.82 10.57 -4.22
CA MET A 3 -0.14 9.47 -4.10
C MET A 3 0.07 8.53 -5.26
N VAL A 4 0.01 7.24 -4.97
CA VAL A 4 0.14 6.16 -5.94
C VAL A 4 -1.05 5.23 -5.82
N ASN A 5 -1.38 4.57 -6.92
CA ASN A 5 -2.14 3.33 -6.94
C ASN A 5 -1.25 2.25 -7.56
N LEU A 6 -1.50 1.00 -7.20
CA LEU A 6 -0.66 -0.14 -7.60
C LEU A 6 -1.55 -1.15 -8.33
N SER A 7 -1.16 -1.51 -9.55
CA SER A 7 -1.81 -2.56 -10.36
C SER A 7 -0.80 -3.66 -10.71
N PRO A 8 -1.24 -4.92 -10.84
CA PRO A 8 -0.47 -5.93 -11.54
C PRO A 8 -0.23 -5.52 -12.99
N THR A 9 0.95 -5.82 -13.54
CA THR A 9 1.35 -5.39 -14.90
C THR A 9 0.40 -5.88 -15.99
N LYS A 10 -0.18 -7.07 -15.83
CA LYS A 10 -1.06 -7.72 -16.82
C LYS A 10 -2.52 -7.28 -16.73
N ASP A 11 -2.98 -6.78 -15.58
CA ASP A 11 -4.38 -6.48 -15.31
C ASP A 11 -4.53 -5.08 -14.70
N ARG A 12 -4.43 -4.05 -15.55
CA ARG A 12 -4.41 -2.64 -15.11
C ARG A 12 -5.73 -2.13 -14.53
N ASP A 13 -6.82 -2.85 -14.75
CA ASP A 13 -8.14 -2.55 -14.16
C ASP A 13 -8.27 -3.06 -12.71
N ILE A 14 -7.29 -3.84 -12.24
CA ILE A 14 -7.24 -4.37 -10.88
C ILE A 14 -6.22 -3.57 -10.09
N LEU A 15 -6.66 -3.01 -8.97
CA LEU A 15 -5.84 -2.20 -8.08
C LEU A 15 -5.73 -2.85 -6.71
N LEU A 16 -4.63 -2.57 -6.01
CA LEU A 16 -4.55 -2.79 -4.58
C LEU A 16 -5.55 -1.86 -3.87
N HIS A 17 -6.31 -2.45 -2.94
CA HIS A 17 -7.35 -1.78 -2.18
C HIS A 17 -7.17 -2.07 -0.68
N ALA A 18 -7.09 -1.00 0.13
CA ALA A 18 -7.00 -1.10 1.58
C ALA A 18 -8.37 -1.44 2.20
N ASN A 19 -8.49 -2.63 2.78
CA ASN A 19 -9.69 -3.02 3.54
C ASN A 19 -9.47 -2.74 5.03
N ASN A 20 -9.92 -1.56 5.47
CA ASN A 20 -9.74 -1.09 6.84
C ASN A 20 -10.44 -1.99 7.89
N LYS A 21 -11.51 -2.70 7.50
CA LYS A 21 -12.27 -3.57 8.43
C LYS A 21 -11.55 -4.88 8.69
N ALA A 22 -10.99 -5.48 7.63
CA ALA A 22 -10.28 -6.75 7.72
C ALA A 22 -8.77 -6.58 7.98
N GLN A 23 -8.26 -5.35 8.00
CA GLN A 23 -6.83 -5.02 8.07
C GLN A 23 -6.00 -5.73 6.98
N SER A 24 -6.59 -5.88 5.79
CA SER A 24 -6.00 -6.57 4.63
C SER A 24 -5.76 -5.62 3.46
N VAL A 25 -4.86 -6.03 2.57
CA VAL A 25 -4.71 -5.42 1.24
C VAL A 25 -5.21 -6.43 0.21
N GLU A 26 -6.19 -6.02 -0.58
CA GLU A 26 -6.88 -6.91 -1.52
C GLU A 26 -6.73 -6.41 -2.94
N LEU A 27 -6.88 -7.31 -3.91
CA LEU A 27 -7.01 -6.94 -5.33
C LEU A 27 -8.49 -6.71 -5.65
N GLN A 28 -8.83 -5.51 -6.10
CA GLN A 28 -10.20 -5.19 -6.50
C GLN A 28 -10.23 -4.57 -7.89
N LYS A 29 -11.26 -4.95 -8.67
CA LYS A 29 -11.57 -4.26 -9.92
C LYS A 29 -12.23 -2.93 -9.59
N CYS A 30 -11.48 -1.83 -9.70
CA CYS A 30 -12.00 -0.51 -9.40
C CYS A 30 -12.52 0.15 -10.67
N LYS A 31 -13.70 0.78 -10.57
CA LYS A 31 -14.23 1.66 -11.62
C LYS A 31 -13.92 3.10 -11.27
N THR A 32 -13.81 3.95 -12.28
CA THR A 32 -13.68 5.40 -12.07
C THR A 32 -15.01 6.00 -11.59
N PRO A 33 -15.00 6.94 -10.63
CA PRO A 33 -13.82 7.46 -9.91
C PRO A 33 -13.27 6.45 -8.90
N LEU A 34 -11.94 6.39 -8.77
CA LEU A 34 -11.29 5.47 -7.85
C LEU A 34 -11.57 5.87 -6.39
N PRO A 35 -11.83 4.90 -5.50
CA PRO A 35 -12.06 5.16 -4.09
C PRO A 35 -10.76 5.50 -3.37
N ASP A 36 -10.84 6.23 -2.25
CA ASP A 36 -9.66 6.62 -1.45
C ASP A 36 -8.85 5.42 -0.95
N GLN A 37 -9.50 4.27 -0.77
CA GLN A 37 -8.88 3.00 -0.39
C GLN A 37 -7.91 2.45 -1.46
N ALA A 38 -8.01 2.88 -2.71
CA ALA A 38 -7.10 2.50 -3.78
C ALA A 38 -5.87 3.43 -3.89
N PHE A 39 -5.79 4.47 -3.05
CA PHE A 39 -4.69 5.42 -3.02
C PHE A 39 -3.83 5.26 -1.78
N PHE A 40 -2.52 5.27 -2.02
CA PHE A 40 -1.51 5.20 -0.98
C PHE A 40 -0.61 6.42 -1.09
N VAL A 41 -0.31 7.03 0.05
CA VAL A 41 0.71 8.06 0.14
C VAL A 41 2.06 7.38 0.17
N LEU A 42 2.92 7.78 -0.76
CA LEU A 42 4.28 7.29 -0.85
C LEU A 42 5.17 8.13 0.07
N HIS A 43 5.78 7.47 1.05
CA HIS A 43 6.80 8.06 1.91
C HIS A 43 8.16 7.49 1.55
N LYS A 44 9.18 8.34 1.55
CA LYS A 44 10.57 7.92 1.34
C LYS A 44 11.17 7.65 2.72
N GLU A 45 11.54 6.39 2.97
CA GLU A 45 12.15 5.98 4.24
C GLU A 45 13.67 6.08 4.19
N SER A 46 14.28 5.76 3.03
CA SER A 46 15.73 5.85 2.81
C SER A 46 16.07 6.06 1.32
N SER A 47 17.35 5.86 0.93
CA SER A 47 17.77 5.87 -0.48
C SER A 47 17.04 4.81 -1.31
N ASP A 48 16.82 3.63 -0.72
CA ASP A 48 16.37 2.44 -1.43
C ASP A 48 14.95 2.00 -1.07
N PHE A 49 14.42 2.50 0.05
CA PHE A 49 13.16 2.03 0.61
C PHE A 49 12.10 3.14 0.69
N VAL A 50 10.87 2.71 0.43
CA VAL A 50 9.65 3.51 0.55
C VAL A 50 8.62 2.77 1.40
N SER A 51 7.65 3.50 1.94
CA SER A 51 6.46 2.95 2.57
C SER A 51 5.20 3.51 1.92
N PHE A 52 4.09 2.77 2.04
CA PHE A 52 2.81 3.10 1.41
C PHE A 52 1.74 3.26 2.48
N GLU A 53 1.45 4.51 2.87
CA GLU A 53 0.43 4.81 3.87
C GLU A 53 -0.97 4.89 3.22
N CYS A 54 -1.97 4.28 3.84
CA CYS A 54 -3.35 4.31 3.35
C CYS A 54 -3.91 5.73 3.39
N LYS A 55 -4.38 6.25 2.24
CA LYS A 55 -5.09 7.54 2.20
C LYS A 55 -6.39 7.50 3.01
N SER A 56 -7.11 6.37 2.92
CA SER A 56 -8.41 6.16 3.60
C SER A 56 -8.29 5.91 5.11
N ASN A 57 -7.09 5.63 5.62
CA ASN A 57 -6.85 5.33 7.04
C ASN A 57 -5.41 5.67 7.43
N ARG A 58 -5.20 6.93 7.85
CA ARG A 58 -3.89 7.47 8.20
C ARG A 58 -3.24 6.72 9.35
N GLY A 59 -1.93 6.57 9.28
CA GLY A 59 -1.14 5.78 10.23
C GLY A 59 -1.11 4.27 9.96
N MET A 60 -1.93 3.78 9.01
CA MET A 60 -1.86 2.40 8.52
C MET A 60 -1.07 2.35 7.21
N TYR A 61 -0.24 1.35 7.06
CA TYR A 61 0.66 1.15 5.93
C TYR A 61 0.43 -0.22 5.30
N ILE A 62 0.71 -0.34 4.00
CA ILE A 62 0.96 -1.66 3.41
C ILE A 62 2.16 -2.25 4.14
N GLY A 63 2.06 -3.50 4.58
CA GLY A 63 3.16 -4.26 5.13
C GLY A 63 3.03 -5.75 4.85
N VAL A 64 4.07 -6.51 5.15
CA VAL A 64 4.06 -7.97 5.05
C VAL A 64 3.75 -8.58 6.41
N LYS A 65 2.76 -9.46 6.45
CA LYS A 65 2.38 -10.25 7.62
C LYS A 65 1.96 -11.64 7.17
N ASP A 66 2.49 -12.69 7.81
CA ASP A 66 2.17 -14.09 7.49
C ASP A 66 2.30 -14.43 5.98
N ASN A 67 3.36 -13.91 5.35
CA ASN A 67 3.66 -14.00 3.91
C ASN A 67 2.59 -13.39 2.98
N GLN A 68 1.76 -12.48 3.49
CA GLN A 68 0.74 -11.77 2.72
C GLN A 68 0.89 -10.25 2.89
N LEU A 69 0.32 -9.48 1.95
CA LEU A 69 0.16 -8.04 2.12
C LEU A 69 -1.00 -7.76 3.07
N ALA A 70 -0.74 -6.94 4.09
CA ALA A 70 -1.71 -6.57 5.12
C ALA A 70 -1.59 -5.08 5.46
N LEU A 71 -2.56 -4.57 6.23
CA LEU A 71 -2.48 -3.24 6.81
C LEU A 71 -1.82 -3.31 8.19
N VAL A 72 -0.73 -2.57 8.37
CA VAL A 72 0.08 -2.55 9.59
C VAL A 72 0.16 -1.12 10.14
N GLU A 73 0.10 -0.96 11.46
CA GLU A 73 0.24 0.36 12.09
C GLU A 73 1.70 0.82 12.06
N GLY A 74 1.97 2.04 11.61
CA GLY A 74 3.33 2.58 11.46
C GLY A 74 4.00 3.09 12.74
N LYS A 75 3.46 2.79 13.94
CA LYS A 75 3.95 3.36 15.20
C LYS A 75 5.28 2.79 15.71
N ASN A 76 5.82 1.75 15.08
CA ASN A 76 7.11 1.18 15.46
C ASN A 76 8.15 1.52 14.39
N GLN A 77 9.04 2.47 14.70
CA GLN A 77 10.12 3.00 13.84
C GLN A 77 11.14 1.95 13.35
N THR A 78 10.96 0.68 13.69
CA THR A 78 11.84 -0.46 13.36
C THR A 78 11.12 -1.54 12.55
N SER A 79 9.98 -1.22 11.95
CA SER A 79 9.15 -2.18 11.23
C SER A 79 9.63 -2.36 9.78
N ASP A 80 10.69 -3.17 9.60
CA ASP A 80 11.21 -3.55 8.27
C ASP A 80 10.12 -4.14 7.36
N ASN A 81 9.02 -4.66 7.94
CA ASN A 81 7.91 -5.24 7.21
C ASN A 81 7.03 -4.23 6.45
N ILE A 82 7.17 -2.92 6.67
CA ILE A 82 6.50 -1.87 5.87
C ILE A 82 7.44 -1.22 4.83
N MET A 83 8.72 -1.61 4.80
CA MET A 83 9.70 -1.07 3.86
C MET A 83 9.71 -1.87 2.56
N PHE A 84 9.44 -1.20 1.45
CA PHE A 84 9.47 -1.78 0.12
C PHE A 84 10.58 -1.17 -0.70
N LYS A 85 11.31 -2.01 -1.43
CA LYS A 85 12.26 -1.57 -2.45
C LYS A 85 11.58 -1.55 -3.81
N LEU A 86 11.64 -0.42 -4.50
CA LEU A 86 11.19 -0.32 -5.88
C LEU A 86 12.35 -0.62 -6.82
N SER A 87 12.17 -1.55 -7.74
CA SER A 87 13.15 -1.90 -8.77
C SER A 87 12.50 -1.81 -10.15
N LEU A 88 13.24 -1.29 -11.12
CA LEU A 88 12.84 -1.37 -12.51
C LEU A 88 13.05 -2.83 -12.96
N MET A 89 12.00 -3.46 -13.48
CA MET A 89 12.05 -4.77 -14.14
C MET A 89 12.26 -4.60 -15.64
#